data_AF-X0YC28-F1
#
_entry.id   AF-X0YC28-F1
#
_cell.length_a   1.000
_cell.length_b   1.000
_cell.length_c   1.000
_cell.angle_alpha   90.00
_cell.angle_beta   90.00
_cell.angle_gamma   90.00
#
_symmetry.space_group_name_H-M   'P 1'
#
loop_
_entity.id
_entity.type
_entity.pdbx_description
1 polymer ?
#
loop_
_entity_poly.entity_id
_entity_poly.type
_entity_poly.pdbx_seq_one_letter_code
_entity_poly.pdbx_strand_id
1 'polypeptide(L)'
;IHAARRNIDITTILVNNLSYAMTGGQIAPTTHHGERTVTSPYGNPESPFDIVKLVTAAGATYVARWTTNHPVELTRSIGEAIRHTGFSFIEVLSQCPTQQRRMFGMRDPVHVLPTRILEMFSESTHVKGRPERSNYRYAVPKESLEEALEEISDALRETGSSARIVDHMGLGRVVRIDSGEPEMAWEIIDRLGTVGRLADPLEGKIELGVFVQEERPEFTETLRRMIGKSRANSST
;
A
#
# COMPACT_ATOMS: atom_id res chain seq x y z
N ILE A 1 18.29 -4.76 5.58
CA ILE A 1 18.62 -6.20 5.46
C ILE A 1 19.54 -6.68 6.59
N HIS A 2 20.81 -6.29 6.68
CA HIS A 2 21.71 -6.88 7.68
C HIS A 2 21.35 -6.58 9.14
N ALA A 3 20.77 -5.41 9.42
CA ALA A 3 20.24 -5.10 10.75
C ALA A 3 19.12 -6.08 11.15
N ALA A 4 18.16 -6.33 10.25
CA ALA A 4 17.12 -7.35 10.40
C ALA A 4 17.72 -8.74 10.65
N ARG A 5 18.65 -9.20 9.80
CA ARG A 5 19.28 -10.52 9.94
C ARG A 5 19.94 -10.71 11.31
N ARG A 6 20.65 -9.69 11.78
CA ARG A 6 21.34 -9.66 13.09
C ARG A 6 20.40 -9.39 14.26
N ASN A 7 19.12 -9.12 14.01
CA ASN A 7 18.16 -8.68 15.02
C ASN A 7 18.71 -7.54 15.89
N ILE A 8 19.32 -6.53 15.27
CA ILE A 8 19.84 -5.37 16.02
C ILE A 8 18.65 -4.61 16.60
N ASP A 9 18.68 -4.32 17.89
CA ASP A 9 17.66 -3.53 18.60
C ASP A 9 17.61 -2.07 18.11
N ILE A 10 16.95 -1.88 16.97
CA ILE A 10 16.68 -0.58 16.36
C ILE A 10 15.29 -0.61 15.72
N THR A 11 14.58 0.52 15.84
CA THR A 11 13.33 0.76 15.12
C THR A 11 13.60 1.59 13.87
N THR A 12 13.22 1.05 12.71
CA THR A 12 13.31 1.73 11.41
C THR A 12 11.92 2.08 10.91
N ILE A 13 11.66 3.37 10.68
CA ILE A 13 10.43 3.85 10.07
C ILE A 13 10.74 4.33 8.65
N LEU A 14 10.24 3.62 7.65
CA LEU A 14 10.36 4.00 6.24
C LEU A 14 9.13 4.83 5.85
N VAL A 15 9.33 6.13 5.63
CA VAL A 15 8.30 6.98 5.01
C VAL A 15 8.37 6.78 3.50
N ASN A 16 7.45 5.98 2.96
CA ASN A 16 7.40 5.61 1.55
C ASN A 16 6.36 6.46 0.81
N ASN A 17 6.84 7.37 -0.05
CA ASN A 17 6.02 8.19 -0.94
C ASN A 17 6.17 7.77 -2.42
N LEU A 18 6.74 6.59 -2.67
CA LEU A 18 6.92 5.96 -3.98
C LEU A 18 7.86 6.70 -4.95
N SER A 19 8.66 7.65 -4.47
CA SER A 19 9.63 8.38 -5.31
C SER A 19 10.79 8.96 -4.50
N TYR A 20 11.86 9.40 -5.16
CA TYR A 20 12.86 10.24 -4.51
C TYR A 20 12.42 11.71 -4.53
N ALA A 21 11.50 12.04 -3.63
CA ALA A 21 10.80 13.31 -3.68
C ALA A 21 11.70 14.55 -3.49
N MET A 22 12.71 14.46 -2.62
CA MET A 22 13.60 15.59 -2.30
C MET A 22 14.59 15.91 -3.41
N THR A 23 14.94 14.93 -4.26
CA THR A 23 15.87 15.11 -5.38
C THR A 23 15.16 15.45 -6.69
N GLY A 24 13.83 15.68 -6.65
CA GLY A 24 13.05 16.11 -7.80
C GLY A 24 12.10 15.04 -8.37
N GLY A 25 11.90 13.91 -7.69
CA GLY A 25 10.89 12.92 -8.07
C GLY A 25 11.37 11.89 -9.09
N GLN A 26 12.56 11.32 -8.86
CA GLN A 26 13.05 10.16 -9.60
C GLN A 26 12.35 8.87 -9.14
N ILE A 27 12.53 7.80 -9.93
CA ILE A 27 12.15 6.44 -9.53
C ILE A 27 12.77 6.09 -8.18
N ALA A 28 11.93 5.56 -7.29
CA ALA A 28 12.34 4.84 -6.10
C ALA A 28 12.15 3.32 -6.33
N PRO A 29 12.80 2.47 -5.52
CA PRO A 29 12.62 1.01 -5.60
C PRO A 29 11.18 0.53 -5.34
N THR A 30 10.30 1.42 -4.84
CA THR A 30 8.89 1.18 -4.55
C THR A 30 7.95 1.84 -5.57
N THR A 31 8.46 2.57 -6.56
CA THR A 31 7.65 3.17 -7.63
C THR A 31 6.94 2.07 -8.42
N HIS A 32 5.62 2.18 -8.62
CA HIS A 32 4.86 1.18 -9.38
C HIS A 32 5.39 1.02 -10.82
N HIS A 33 5.29 -0.20 -11.34
CA HIS A 33 5.62 -0.48 -12.74
C HIS A 33 4.72 0.36 -13.67
N GLY A 34 5.29 0.91 -14.74
CA GLY A 34 4.61 1.78 -15.69
C GLY A 34 4.42 3.23 -15.22
N GLU A 35 4.65 3.52 -13.94
CA GLU A 35 4.44 4.86 -13.39
C GLU A 35 5.47 5.85 -13.93
N ARG A 36 5.01 7.01 -14.40
CA ARG A 36 5.90 8.04 -14.97
C ARG A 36 6.49 8.90 -13.86
N THR A 37 7.80 9.14 -13.95
CA THR A 37 8.54 10.02 -13.04
C THR A 37 9.40 11.00 -13.84
N VAL A 38 10.10 11.92 -13.17
CA VAL A 38 10.93 12.92 -13.87
C VAL A 38 12.03 12.28 -14.70
N THR A 39 12.63 11.19 -14.21
CA THR A 39 13.70 10.46 -14.91
C THR A 39 13.20 9.30 -15.76
N SER A 40 11.89 9.01 -15.71
CA SER A 40 11.28 7.89 -16.43
C SER A 40 9.99 8.35 -17.09
N PRO A 41 10.10 9.20 -18.13
CA PRO A 41 8.95 9.81 -18.80
C PRO A 41 8.08 8.79 -19.55
N TYR A 42 8.65 7.62 -19.86
CA TYR A 42 7.96 6.52 -20.53
C TYR A 42 7.43 5.45 -19.56
N GLY A 43 7.56 5.68 -18.25
CA GLY A 43 7.14 4.76 -17.20
C GLY A 43 8.31 4.00 -16.56
N ASN A 44 8.10 3.50 -15.34
CA ASN A 44 9.04 2.63 -14.66
C ASN A 44 9.08 1.22 -15.31
N PRO A 45 10.23 0.75 -15.82
CA PRO A 45 10.35 -0.58 -16.41
C PRO A 45 10.53 -1.69 -15.36
N GLU A 46 10.80 -1.36 -14.10
CA GLU A 46 11.11 -2.33 -13.05
C GLU A 46 9.86 -2.75 -12.26
N SER A 47 9.89 -3.97 -11.74
CA SER A 47 8.90 -4.40 -10.75
C SER A 47 9.22 -3.79 -9.38
N PRO A 48 8.25 -3.16 -8.69
CA PRO A 48 8.50 -2.54 -7.40
C PRO A 48 8.82 -3.60 -6.33
N PHE A 49 9.69 -3.26 -5.39
CA PHE A 49 9.87 -4.06 -4.18
C PHE A 49 8.65 -3.96 -3.26
N ASP A 50 8.18 -5.11 -2.80
CA ASP A 50 7.37 -5.19 -1.59
C ASP A 50 8.30 -5.15 -0.36
N ILE A 51 8.43 -3.98 0.25
CA ILE A 51 9.40 -3.77 1.32
C ILE A 51 9.07 -4.62 2.55
N VAL A 52 7.79 -4.81 2.90
CA VAL A 52 7.35 -5.69 3.98
C VAL A 52 7.86 -7.10 3.75
N LYS A 53 7.60 -7.69 2.58
CA LYS A 53 8.08 -9.04 2.24
C LYS A 53 9.61 -9.12 2.28
N LEU A 54 10.30 -8.10 1.76
CA LEU A 54 11.76 -8.04 1.73
C LEU A 54 12.36 -8.03 3.14
N VAL A 55 11.85 -7.19 4.05
CA VAL A 55 12.39 -7.11 5.42
C VAL A 55 12.01 -8.31 6.27
N THR A 56 10.81 -8.87 6.07
CA THR A 56 10.40 -10.14 6.68
C THR A 56 11.36 -11.25 6.26
N ALA A 57 11.61 -11.41 4.96
CA ALA A 57 12.57 -12.40 4.45
C ALA A 57 14.01 -12.14 4.94
N ALA A 58 14.36 -10.89 5.25
CA ALA A 58 15.65 -10.55 5.84
C ALA A 58 15.78 -10.91 7.33
N GLY A 59 14.71 -11.37 7.99
CA GLY A 59 14.71 -11.83 9.38
C GLY A 59 14.35 -10.76 10.41
N ALA A 60 13.59 -9.74 10.01
CA ALA A 60 13.01 -8.75 10.93
C ALA A 60 12.00 -9.43 11.87
N THR A 61 11.98 -9.01 13.14
CA THR A 61 11.19 -9.64 14.20
C THR A 61 9.94 -8.84 14.56
N TYR A 62 9.87 -7.57 14.15
CA TYR A 62 8.64 -6.78 14.09
C TYR A 62 8.53 -6.11 12.73
N VAL A 63 7.42 -6.32 12.01
CA VAL A 63 7.16 -5.71 10.69
C VAL A 63 5.72 -5.23 10.61
N ALA A 64 5.52 -3.96 10.32
CA ALA A 64 4.20 -3.37 10.10
C ALA A 64 4.17 -2.48 8.85
N ARG A 65 2.99 -2.33 8.25
CA ARG A 65 2.71 -1.34 7.20
C ARG A 65 1.42 -0.61 7.50
N TRP A 66 1.47 0.71 7.42
CA TRP A 66 0.33 1.61 7.56
C TRP A 66 0.42 2.74 6.56
N THR A 67 -0.67 3.50 6.42
CA THR A 67 -0.66 4.76 5.69
C THR A 67 -0.81 5.92 6.66
N THR A 68 -0.46 7.12 6.22
CA THR A 68 -0.81 8.36 6.92
C THR A 68 -2.32 8.56 7.12
N ASN A 69 -3.16 7.92 6.29
CA ASN A 69 -4.61 7.85 6.49
C ASN A 69 -5.09 6.96 7.67
N HIS A 70 -4.18 6.24 8.34
CA HIS A 70 -4.47 5.35 9.48
C HIS A 70 -3.67 5.79 10.73
N PRO A 71 -3.87 7.02 11.24
CA PRO A 71 -3.00 7.59 12.28
C PRO A 71 -3.09 6.85 13.61
N VAL A 72 -4.25 6.28 13.95
CA VAL A 72 -4.45 5.55 15.22
C VAL A 72 -3.65 4.25 15.22
N GLU A 73 -3.82 3.43 14.19
CA GLU A 73 -3.10 2.17 14.02
C GLU A 73 -1.59 2.39 13.86
N LEU A 74 -1.19 3.40 13.06
CA LEU A 74 0.21 3.77 12.89
C LEU A 74 0.86 4.18 14.22
N THR A 75 0.21 5.04 15.00
CA THR A 75 0.74 5.49 16.31
C THR A 75 0.90 4.31 17.26
N ARG A 76 -0.08 3.39 17.28
CA ARG A 76 0.00 2.16 18.08
C ARG A 76 1.18 1.30 17.65
N SER A 77 1.36 1.05 16.36
CA SER A 77 2.47 0.24 15.85
C SER A 77 3.83 0.88 16.11
N ILE A 78 3.96 2.21 16.05
CA ILE A 78 5.19 2.90 16.47
C ILE A 78 5.49 2.62 17.94
N GLY A 79 4.48 2.72 18.82
CA GLY A 79 4.64 2.42 20.23
C GLY A 79 4.98 0.95 20.51
N GLU A 80 4.47 0.01 19.73
CA GLU A 80 4.83 -1.42 19.79
C GLU A 80 6.27 -1.66 19.31
N ALA A 81 6.65 -1.10 18.16
CA ALA A 81 7.98 -1.25 17.58
C ALA A 81 9.11 -0.74 18.48
N ILE A 82 8.89 0.40 19.16
CA ILE A 82 9.86 0.98 20.10
C ILE A 82 10.05 0.11 21.35
N ARG A 83 9.00 -0.62 21.79
CA ARG A 83 9.06 -1.51 22.95
C ARG A 83 9.56 -2.92 22.59
N HIS A 84 9.53 -3.27 21.31
CA HIS A 84 9.99 -4.55 20.81
C HIS A 84 11.51 -4.68 20.96
N THR A 85 11.98 -5.81 21.49
CA THR A 85 13.42 -6.09 21.60
C THR A 85 13.92 -6.75 20.33
N GLY A 86 14.73 -6.03 19.56
CA GLY A 86 15.28 -6.49 18.29
C GLY A 86 14.92 -5.58 17.13
N PHE A 87 15.10 -6.06 15.90
CA PHE A 87 14.92 -5.23 14.73
C PHE A 87 13.43 -5.05 14.39
N SER A 88 12.97 -3.80 14.52
CA SER A 88 11.61 -3.38 14.18
C SER A 88 11.59 -2.56 12.90
N PHE A 89 10.62 -2.82 12.02
CA PHE A 89 10.42 -2.09 10.78
C PHE A 89 8.95 -1.68 10.60
N ILE A 90 8.73 -0.41 10.26
CA ILE A 90 7.43 0.12 9.90
C ILE A 90 7.52 0.81 8.55
N GLU A 91 6.76 0.34 7.57
CA GLU A 91 6.51 1.07 6.33
C GLU A 91 5.31 2.01 6.51
N VAL A 92 5.51 3.28 6.20
CA VAL A 92 4.47 4.32 6.24
C VAL A 92 4.25 4.86 4.84
N LEU A 93 3.17 4.44 4.19
CA LEU A 93 2.76 5.05 2.92
C LEU A 93 2.30 6.49 3.18
N SER A 94 2.94 7.44 2.52
CA SER A 94 2.76 8.87 2.79
C SER A 94 2.46 9.65 1.51
N GLN A 95 1.58 10.64 1.64
CA GLN A 95 1.28 11.59 0.59
C GLN A 95 2.47 12.51 0.32
N CYS A 96 2.75 12.76 -0.97
CA CYS A 96 3.70 13.73 -1.47
C CYS A 96 3.07 14.49 -2.65
N PRO A 97 2.18 15.46 -2.36
CA PRO A 97 1.36 16.13 -3.38
C PRO A 97 2.16 16.67 -4.56
N THR A 98 3.34 17.25 -4.31
CA THR A 98 4.20 17.84 -5.34
C THR A 98 4.64 16.83 -6.40
N GLN A 99 5.02 15.61 -5.99
CA GLN A 99 5.49 14.58 -6.93
C GLN A 99 4.36 13.71 -7.43
N GLN A 100 3.47 13.30 -6.53
CA GLN A 100 2.34 12.42 -6.83
C GLN A 100 1.33 13.06 -7.79
N ARG A 101 1.27 14.40 -7.85
CA ARG A 101 0.52 15.11 -8.90
C ARG A 101 0.89 14.62 -10.31
N ARG A 102 2.19 14.51 -10.58
CA ARG A 102 2.70 14.13 -11.91
C ARG A 102 2.60 12.64 -12.13
N MET A 103 2.95 11.86 -11.11
CA MET A 103 2.89 10.40 -11.12
C MET A 103 1.47 9.95 -11.48
N PHE A 104 0.49 10.32 -10.65
CA PHE A 104 -0.91 9.91 -10.80
C PHE A 104 -1.72 10.78 -11.77
N GLY A 105 -1.07 11.68 -12.52
CA GLY A 105 -1.75 12.53 -13.51
C GLY A 105 -2.81 13.47 -12.93
N MET A 106 -2.73 13.83 -11.64
CA MET A 106 -3.70 14.71 -10.99
C MET A 106 -3.53 16.15 -11.49
N ARG A 107 -4.61 16.78 -11.98
CA ARG A 107 -4.57 18.13 -12.56
C ARG A 107 -5.05 19.22 -11.60
N ASP A 108 -5.60 18.84 -10.46
CA ASP A 108 -6.24 19.75 -9.51
C ASP A 108 -5.26 20.75 -8.88
N PRO A 109 -5.79 21.83 -8.27
CA PRO A 109 -4.99 22.73 -7.45
C PRO A 109 -4.23 22.01 -6.34
N VAL A 110 -3.00 22.45 -6.06
CA VAL A 110 -2.10 21.78 -5.10
C VAL A 110 -2.71 21.63 -3.69
N HIS A 111 -3.60 22.53 -3.28
CA HIS A 111 -4.20 22.50 -1.94
C HIS A 111 -5.25 21.40 -1.75
N VAL A 112 -5.84 20.84 -2.82
CA VAL A 112 -6.80 19.72 -2.71
C VAL A 112 -6.13 18.34 -2.84
N LEU A 113 -4.93 18.29 -3.42
CA LEU A 113 -4.20 17.04 -3.66
C LEU A 113 -3.93 16.23 -2.39
N PRO A 114 -3.56 16.83 -1.22
CA PRO A 114 -3.37 16.04 0.00
C PRO A 114 -4.60 15.19 0.35
N THR A 115 -5.80 15.78 0.31
CA THR A 115 -7.05 15.09 0.63
C THR A 115 -7.36 14.02 -0.41
N ARG A 116 -7.27 14.35 -1.71
CA ARG A 116 -7.49 13.40 -2.81
C ARG A 116 -6.55 12.18 -2.72
N ILE A 117 -5.29 12.39 -2.34
CA ILE A 117 -4.31 11.30 -2.16
C ILE A 117 -4.67 10.44 -0.94
N LEU A 118 -5.17 11.03 0.15
CA LEU A 118 -5.63 10.27 1.32
C LEU A 118 -6.87 9.43 1.00
N GLU A 119 -7.80 9.97 0.21
CA GLU A 119 -8.95 9.22 -0.33
C GLU A 119 -8.48 8.07 -1.22
N MET A 120 -7.51 8.31 -2.10
CA MET A 120 -6.87 7.26 -2.90
C MET A 120 -6.24 6.17 -2.02
N PHE A 121 -5.56 6.53 -0.91
CA PHE A 121 -5.04 5.54 0.04
C PHE A 121 -6.16 4.73 0.70
N SER A 122 -7.27 5.38 1.08
CA SER A 122 -8.46 4.70 1.61
C SER A 122 -9.03 3.70 0.61
N GLU A 123 -9.10 4.08 -0.67
CA GLU A 123 -9.57 3.21 -1.74
C GLU A 123 -8.59 2.09 -2.06
N SER A 124 -7.28 2.33 -1.94
CA SER A 124 -6.24 1.40 -2.42
C SER A 124 -5.67 0.47 -1.36
N THR A 125 -6.20 0.50 -0.14
CA THR A 125 -5.66 -0.27 0.98
C THR A 125 -6.71 -1.12 1.67
N HIS A 126 -6.25 -2.20 2.30
CA HIS A 126 -7.09 -3.08 3.09
C HIS A 126 -6.33 -3.51 4.36
N VAL A 127 -6.99 -3.43 5.51
CA VAL A 127 -6.39 -3.86 6.78
C VAL A 127 -6.58 -5.36 6.94
N LYS A 128 -5.46 -6.09 7.04
CA LYS A 128 -5.42 -7.55 7.23
C LYS A 128 -6.38 -7.99 8.32
N GLY A 129 -7.19 -9.00 8.00
CA GLY A 129 -8.14 -9.62 8.93
C GLY A 129 -9.44 -8.83 9.14
N ARG A 130 -9.63 -7.66 8.50
CA ARG A 130 -10.96 -7.05 8.42
C ARG A 130 -11.81 -7.81 7.40
N PRO A 131 -13.12 -8.00 7.65
CA PRO A 131 -14.00 -8.61 6.66
C PRO A 131 -14.02 -7.78 5.38
N GLU A 132 -14.04 -8.46 4.24
CA GLU A 132 -14.19 -7.82 2.94
C GLU A 132 -15.56 -7.13 2.87
N ARG A 133 -15.56 -5.94 2.27
CA ARG A 133 -16.78 -5.24 1.89
C ARG A 133 -17.14 -5.69 0.48
N SER A 134 -18.07 -6.64 0.37
CA SER A 134 -18.55 -7.18 -0.91
C SER A 134 -19.57 -6.30 -1.63
N ASN A 135 -19.95 -5.17 -1.04
CA ASN A 135 -21.02 -4.31 -1.52
C ASN A 135 -20.57 -3.31 -2.61
N TYR A 136 -19.35 -3.44 -3.15
CA TYR A 136 -18.90 -2.63 -4.26
C TYR A 136 -18.01 -3.40 -5.23
N ARG A 137 -17.81 -2.88 -6.43
CA ARG A 137 -16.78 -3.32 -7.39
C ARG A 137 -16.21 -2.12 -8.14
N TYR A 138 -15.09 -2.34 -8.83
CA TYR A 138 -14.53 -1.33 -9.72
C TYR A 138 -14.82 -1.71 -11.17
N ALA A 139 -15.39 -0.79 -11.95
CA ALA A 139 -15.43 -0.88 -13.40
C ALA A 139 -14.21 -0.16 -13.98
N VAL A 140 -13.39 -0.91 -14.70
CA VAL A 140 -12.24 -0.38 -15.44
C VAL A 140 -12.70 -0.03 -16.85
N PRO A 141 -12.68 1.26 -17.25
CA PRO A 141 -13.15 1.68 -18.57
C PRO A 141 -12.19 1.21 -19.68
N LYS A 142 -12.71 1.00 -20.90
CA LYS A 142 -11.90 0.71 -22.10
C LYS A 142 -11.15 1.95 -22.59
N GLU A 143 -11.87 3.08 -22.61
CA GLU A 143 -11.37 4.34 -23.17
C GLU A 143 -11.70 5.51 -22.25
N SER A 144 -12.91 6.05 -22.36
CA SER A 144 -13.34 7.24 -21.60
C SER A 144 -13.90 6.87 -20.24
N LEU A 145 -13.36 7.47 -19.18
CA LEU A 145 -13.82 7.28 -17.81
C LEU A 145 -15.15 8.00 -17.57
N GLU A 146 -15.31 9.18 -18.16
CA GLU A 146 -16.51 10.00 -18.04
C GLU A 146 -17.71 9.36 -18.76
N GLU A 147 -17.51 8.83 -19.96
CA GLU A 147 -18.56 8.08 -20.69
C GLU A 147 -18.95 6.79 -19.96
N ALA A 148 -17.96 6.07 -19.41
CA ALA A 148 -18.24 4.87 -18.63
C ALA A 148 -19.06 5.20 -17.37
N LEU A 149 -18.75 6.30 -16.68
CA LEU A 149 -19.53 6.73 -15.52
C LEU A 149 -20.99 7.05 -15.92
N GLU A 150 -21.19 7.75 -17.04
CA GLU A 150 -22.52 8.11 -17.53
C GLU A 150 -23.33 6.86 -17.89
N GLU A 151 -22.77 5.94 -18.68
CA GLU A 151 -23.43 4.69 -19.09
C GLU A 151 -23.76 3.81 -17.87
N ILE A 152 -22.82 3.67 -16.93
CA ILE A 152 -23.04 2.92 -15.68
C ILE A 152 -24.14 3.58 -14.84
N SER A 153 -24.10 4.90 -14.68
CA SER A 153 -25.08 5.62 -13.86
C SER A 153 -26.49 5.46 -14.43
N ASP A 154 -26.61 5.50 -15.76
CA ASP A 154 -27.87 5.32 -16.47
C ASP A 154 -28.41 3.90 -16.34
N ALA A 155 -27.53 2.90 -16.48
CA ALA A 155 -27.88 1.50 -16.31
C ALA A 155 -28.29 1.14 -14.87
N LEU A 156 -27.85 1.91 -13.87
CA LEU A 156 -28.12 1.68 -12.45
C LEU A 156 -29.29 2.51 -11.87
N ARG A 157 -29.95 3.37 -12.66
CA ARG A 157 -31.01 4.28 -12.16
C ARG A 157 -32.12 3.56 -11.39
N GLU A 158 -32.45 2.34 -11.76
CA GLU A 158 -33.57 1.57 -11.18
C GLU A 158 -33.12 0.55 -10.11
N THR A 159 -31.81 0.42 -9.85
CA THR A 159 -31.26 -0.65 -8.98
C THR A 159 -30.93 -0.18 -7.56
N GLY A 160 -31.13 1.10 -7.24
CA GLY A 160 -30.73 1.71 -5.96
C GLY A 160 -29.21 1.73 -5.72
N SER A 161 -28.41 1.42 -6.75
CA SER A 161 -26.95 1.43 -6.71
C SER A 161 -26.40 2.83 -7.03
N SER A 162 -25.14 3.09 -6.67
CA SER A 162 -24.47 4.35 -6.97
C SER A 162 -23.12 4.10 -7.63
N ALA A 163 -22.74 4.99 -8.54
CA ALA A 163 -21.45 4.95 -9.22
C ALA A 163 -20.73 6.29 -9.06
N ARG A 164 -19.41 6.25 -8.85
CA ARG A 164 -18.57 7.44 -8.80
C ARG A 164 -17.15 7.14 -9.27
N ILE A 165 -16.47 8.17 -9.77
CA ILE A 165 -15.05 8.05 -10.07
C ILE A 165 -14.25 8.06 -8.77
N VAL A 166 -13.28 7.16 -8.68
CA VAL A 166 -12.29 7.12 -7.60
C VAL A 166 -10.88 6.97 -8.15
N ASP A 167 -9.89 7.39 -7.38
CA ASP A 167 -8.48 7.11 -7.64
C ASP A 167 -8.06 5.85 -6.90
N HIS A 168 -7.41 4.93 -7.61
CA HIS A 168 -6.92 3.68 -7.06
C HIS A 168 -5.46 3.46 -7.49
N MET A 169 -4.55 3.25 -6.54
CA MET A 169 -3.11 3.13 -6.81
C MET A 169 -2.78 1.96 -7.75
N GLY A 170 -3.52 0.85 -7.64
CA GLY A 170 -3.29 -0.34 -8.48
C GLY A 170 -4.06 -0.34 -9.79
N LEU A 171 -5.13 0.44 -9.92
CA LEU A 171 -6.06 0.38 -11.07
C LEU A 171 -6.11 1.71 -11.85
N GLY A 172 -5.48 2.77 -11.35
CA GLY A 172 -5.63 4.11 -11.86
C GLY A 172 -6.98 4.73 -11.48
N ARG A 173 -7.50 5.60 -12.34
CA ARG A 173 -8.85 6.17 -12.18
C ARG A 173 -9.88 5.18 -12.71
N VAL A 174 -10.82 4.79 -11.86
CA VAL A 174 -11.85 3.80 -12.17
C VAL A 174 -13.21 4.24 -11.64
N VAL A 175 -14.28 3.60 -12.12
CA VAL A 175 -15.63 3.84 -11.59
C VAL A 175 -15.88 2.84 -10.46
N ARG A 176 -16.04 3.32 -9.23
CA ARG A 176 -16.51 2.52 -8.10
C ARG A 176 -18.03 2.44 -8.16
N ILE A 177 -18.55 1.22 -8.11
CA ILE A 177 -19.99 0.94 -8.06
C ILE A 177 -20.30 0.37 -6.68
N ASP A 178 -21.08 1.09 -5.89
CA ASP A 178 -21.61 0.62 -4.61
C ASP A 178 -23.06 0.12 -4.83
N SER A 179 -23.34 -1.12 -4.46
CA SER A 179 -24.64 -1.77 -4.67
C SER A 179 -25.09 -2.58 -3.44
N GLY A 180 -26.37 -2.49 -3.12
CA GLY A 180 -27.03 -3.38 -2.15
C GLY A 180 -27.46 -4.73 -2.74
N GLU A 181 -27.50 -4.83 -4.08
CA GLU A 181 -27.85 -6.03 -4.84
C GLU A 181 -26.74 -6.31 -5.88
N PRO A 182 -25.56 -6.76 -5.42
CA PRO A 182 -24.35 -6.76 -6.23
C PRO A 182 -24.47 -7.59 -7.51
N GLU A 183 -25.06 -8.78 -7.42
CA GLU A 183 -25.13 -9.78 -8.47
C GLU A 183 -25.89 -9.25 -9.69
N MET A 184 -27.04 -8.61 -9.46
CA MET A 184 -27.82 -8.00 -10.53
C MET A 184 -27.08 -6.79 -11.13
N ALA A 185 -26.49 -5.93 -10.29
CA ALA A 185 -25.74 -4.77 -10.76
C ALA A 185 -24.55 -5.18 -11.64
N TRP A 186 -23.82 -6.24 -11.25
CA TRP A 186 -22.68 -6.73 -12.01
C TRP A 186 -23.08 -7.32 -13.36
N GLU A 187 -24.17 -8.09 -13.43
CA GLU A 187 -24.66 -8.62 -14.71
C GLU A 187 -25.06 -7.53 -15.72
N ILE A 188 -25.61 -6.41 -15.23
CA ILE A 188 -25.95 -5.26 -16.07
C ILE A 188 -24.68 -4.59 -16.58
N ILE A 189 -23.74 -4.30 -15.67
CA ILE A 189 -22.54 -3.52 -15.98
C ILE A 189 -21.57 -4.28 -16.89
N ASP A 190 -21.46 -5.60 -16.72
CA ASP A 190 -20.57 -6.45 -17.53
C ASP A 190 -20.99 -6.48 -19.02
N ARG A 191 -22.24 -6.11 -19.34
CA ARG A 191 -22.75 -6.03 -20.71
C ARG A 191 -22.52 -4.66 -21.37
N LEU A 192 -22.04 -3.67 -20.63
CA LEU A 192 -21.87 -2.30 -21.13
C LEU A 192 -20.66 -2.20 -22.05
N GLY A 193 -20.82 -1.42 -23.12
CA GLY A 193 -19.81 -1.30 -24.16
C GLY A 193 -18.54 -0.60 -23.68
N THR A 194 -18.67 0.39 -22.80
CA THR A 194 -17.56 1.21 -22.29
C THR A 194 -16.74 0.53 -21.19
N VAL A 195 -17.27 -0.52 -20.56
CA VAL A 195 -16.59 -1.25 -19.48
C VAL A 195 -15.67 -2.31 -20.08
N GLY A 196 -14.39 -2.24 -19.74
CA GLY A 196 -13.38 -3.21 -20.17
C GLY A 196 -13.41 -4.47 -19.32
N ARG A 197 -13.51 -4.30 -18.01
CA ARG A 197 -13.69 -5.39 -17.04
C ARG A 197 -14.19 -4.87 -15.69
N LEU A 198 -14.83 -5.76 -14.95
CA LEU A 198 -15.06 -5.59 -13.51
C LEU A 198 -13.86 -6.14 -12.73
N ALA A 199 -13.41 -5.37 -11.74
CA ALA A 199 -12.37 -5.75 -10.80
C ALA A 199 -12.98 -5.91 -9.40
N ASP A 200 -12.49 -6.91 -8.68
CA ASP A 200 -12.96 -7.24 -7.33
C ASP A 200 -12.50 -6.18 -6.30
N PRO A 201 -13.19 -6.08 -5.15
CA PRO A 201 -12.89 -5.09 -4.12
C PRO A 201 -11.47 -5.11 -3.56
N LEU A 202 -10.78 -6.23 -3.60
CA LEU A 202 -9.41 -6.38 -3.10
C LEU A 202 -8.35 -6.29 -4.20
N GLU A 203 -8.76 -6.22 -5.46
CA GLU A 203 -7.83 -6.26 -6.57
C GLU A 203 -6.91 -5.05 -6.58
N GLY A 204 -5.59 -5.29 -6.59
CA GLY A 204 -4.58 -4.24 -6.58
C GLY A 204 -4.47 -3.47 -5.26
N LYS A 205 -5.15 -3.91 -4.19
CA LYS A 205 -5.03 -3.27 -2.87
C LYS A 205 -3.76 -3.64 -2.15
N ILE A 206 -3.21 -2.68 -1.42
CA ILE A 206 -2.07 -2.88 -0.55
C ILE A 206 -2.59 -3.30 0.83
N GLU A 207 -2.16 -4.48 1.27
CA GLU A 207 -2.46 -4.98 2.61
C GLU A 207 -1.73 -4.12 3.67
N LEU A 208 -2.44 -3.76 4.74
CA LEU A 208 -1.96 -3.03 5.91
C LEU A 208 -2.08 -3.90 7.16
N GLY A 209 -1.24 -3.63 8.15
CA GLY A 209 -1.29 -4.34 9.43
C GLY A 209 0.09 -4.60 10.02
N VAL A 210 0.08 -5.44 11.05
CA VAL A 210 1.29 -6.07 11.59
C VAL A 210 1.43 -7.44 10.91
N PHE A 211 2.58 -7.66 10.29
CA PHE A 211 2.89 -8.85 9.47
C PHE A 211 3.74 -9.85 10.22
N VAL A 212 4.67 -9.35 11.04
CA VAL A 212 5.58 -10.15 11.86
C VAL A 212 5.62 -9.54 13.25
N GLN A 213 5.53 -10.39 14.27
CA GLN A 213 5.76 -10.04 15.65
C GLN A 213 6.23 -11.30 16.38
N GLU A 214 7.54 -11.46 16.51
CA GLU A 214 8.19 -12.67 17.02
C GLU A 214 9.37 -12.32 17.90
N GLU A 215 9.66 -13.14 18.90
CA GLU A 215 10.85 -12.96 19.74
C GLU A 215 12.01 -13.82 19.24
N ARG A 216 13.19 -13.20 19.14
CA ARG A 216 14.44 -13.89 18.79
C ARG A 216 15.61 -13.24 19.53
N PRO A 217 16.62 -14.00 19.99
CA PRO A 217 17.81 -13.41 20.59
C PRO A 217 18.50 -12.43 19.65
N GLU A 218 19.02 -11.35 20.21
CA GLU A 218 19.88 -10.43 19.47
C GLU A 218 21.21 -11.09 19.07
N PHE A 219 21.85 -10.56 18.03
CA PHE A 219 23.20 -10.98 17.67
C PHE A 219 24.19 -10.79 18.83
N THR A 220 24.08 -9.68 19.57
CA THR A 220 24.94 -9.36 20.73
C THR A 220 24.74 -10.35 21.88
N GLU A 221 23.50 -10.74 22.16
CA GLU A 221 23.16 -11.75 23.16
C GLU A 221 23.72 -13.13 22.77
N THR A 222 23.54 -13.51 21.50
CA THR A 222 24.06 -14.77 20.96
C THR A 222 25.58 -14.83 21.05
N LEU A 223 26.28 -13.74 20.70
CA LEU A 223 27.73 -13.63 20.82
C LEU A 223 28.20 -13.76 22.27
N ARG A 224 27.57 -13.04 23.21
CA ARG A 224 27.91 -13.13 24.64
C ARG A 224 27.75 -14.56 25.16
N ARG A 225 26.68 -15.25 24.78
CA ARG A 225 26.45 -16.66 25.13
C ARG A 225 27.54 -17.57 24.57
N MET A 226 27.97 -17.37 23.33
CA MET A 226 29.06 -18.15 22.71
C MET A 226 30.40 -17.93 23.42
N ILE A 227 30.75 -16.67 23.71
CA ILE A 227 31.98 -16.30 24.44
C ILE A 227 31.97 -16.92 25.84
N GLY A 228 30.83 -16.87 26.54
CA GLY A 228 30.67 -17.48 27.86
C GLY A 228 30.92 -18.99 27.87
N LYS A 229 30.36 -19.72 26.89
CA LYS A 229 30.60 -21.17 26.72
C LYS A 229 32.06 -21.50 26.45
N SER A 230 32.72 -20.71 25.60
CA SER A 230 34.15 -20.91 25.30
C SER A 230 35.03 -20.75 26.54
N ARG A 231 34.75 -19.75 27.39
CA ARG A 231 35.51 -19.54 28.63
C ARG A 231 35.34 -20.68 29.62
N ALA A 232 34.13 -21.22 29.76
CA ALA A 232 33.86 -22.33 30.66
C ALA A 232 34.62 -23.61 30.27
N ASN A 233 34.70 -23.91 28.96
CA ASN A 233 35.40 -25.08 28.44
C ASN A 233 36.93 -24.98 28.49
N SER A 234 37.51 -23.78 28.56
CA SER A 234 38.97 -23.60 28.68
C SER A 234 39.52 -23.72 30.10
N SER A 235 38.63 -23.84 31.10
CA SER A 235 38.97 -23.94 32.53
C SER A 235 38.89 -25.38 33.09
N THR A 236 38.69 -26.36 32.22
CA THR A 236 38.77 -27.82 32.48
C THR A 236 39.92 -28.42 31.73
#